data_AF-J8Q882-F1
#
_entry.id   AF-J8Q882-F1
#
_cell.length_a   1.000
_cell.length_b   1.000
_cell.length_c   1.000
_cell.angle_alpha   90.00
_cell.angle_beta   90.00
_cell.angle_gamma   90.00
#
_symmetry.space_group_name_H-M   'P 1'
#
loop_
_entity.id
_entity.type
_entity.pdbx_description
1 polymer ?
#
loop_
_entity_poly.entity_id
_entity_poly.type
_entity_poly.pdbx_seq_one_letter_code
_entity_poly.pdbx_strand_id
1 'polypeptide(L)'
;MVAISVIWFFTKRMPRIFALIFNLVSIFLLVFLLVGCYNHSNESTFLVKYTFNDNSPFYSIIEKSYEKSNTTLGLEDVTIRSGYMGVCIDNIPSQYSAYNNMTTFSNTICYPRKDLSSVPLYKDLEIQISNIASSGSKSQSSVILNILKLAQITSVNVVHPYVLMTAIILTILMFLFILYVTVPKLPFKLVVNRFLLFLSPIIVLIWGIGAMWTHVGINASYRLVPSASMNIITVKKGKKAATMAWFSFAFVLLDSSILWLIFLRDRKSLKEEIDNVPCAQNRYNYSSSDSSTLHSKV
;
A
#
# COMPACT_ATOMS: atom_id res chain seq x y z
N MET A 1 -13.29 27.17 -13.62
CA MET A 1 -14.53 26.67 -14.26
C MET A 1 -14.29 25.93 -15.58
N VAL A 2 -13.45 26.44 -16.50
CA VAL A 2 -13.15 25.77 -17.79
C VAL A 2 -12.58 24.36 -17.61
N ALA A 3 -11.64 24.16 -16.69
CA ALA A 3 -11.07 22.83 -16.42
C ALA A 3 -12.12 21.81 -15.95
N ILE A 4 -13.10 22.22 -15.13
CA ILE A 4 -14.16 21.35 -14.63
C ILE A 4 -15.13 20.96 -15.76
N SER A 5 -15.46 21.90 -16.65
CA SER A 5 -16.33 21.63 -17.80
C SER A 5 -15.65 20.71 -18.84
N VAL A 6 -14.35 20.90 -19.05
CA VAL A 6 -13.53 20.03 -19.91
C VAL A 6 -13.41 18.63 -19.32
N ILE A 7 -13.09 18.51 -18.02
CA ILE A 7 -13.06 17.23 -17.31
C ILE A 7 -14.42 16.53 -17.46
N TRP A 8 -15.52 17.22 -17.20
CA TRP A 8 -16.88 16.68 -17.33
C TRP A 8 -17.20 16.18 -18.75
N PHE A 9 -16.81 16.93 -19.78
CA PHE A 9 -17.00 16.54 -21.18
C PHE A 9 -16.18 15.28 -21.54
N PHE A 10 -14.92 15.21 -21.08
CA PHE A 10 -14.07 14.03 -21.27
C PHE A 10 -14.57 12.82 -20.47
N THR A 11 -15.01 13.00 -19.22
CA THR A 11 -15.57 11.92 -18.39
C THR A 11 -16.80 11.29 -19.04
N LYS A 12 -17.63 12.11 -19.70
CA LYS A 12 -18.80 11.62 -20.44
C LYS A 12 -18.42 10.84 -21.71
N ARG A 13 -17.34 11.24 -22.38
CA ARG A 13 -16.96 10.72 -23.71
C ARG A 13 -16.05 9.49 -23.66
N MET A 14 -15.15 9.37 -22.67
CA MET A 14 -14.21 8.24 -22.56
C MET A 14 -13.90 7.85 -21.09
N PRO A 15 -14.87 7.35 -20.32
CA PRO A 15 -14.67 6.99 -18.91
C PRO A 15 -13.62 5.88 -18.69
N ARG A 16 -13.38 5.03 -19.71
CA ARG A 16 -12.36 3.97 -19.65
C ARG A 16 -10.92 4.49 -19.67
N ILE A 17 -10.67 5.66 -20.28
CA ILE A 17 -9.33 6.27 -20.29
C ILE A 17 -8.98 6.81 -18.90
N PHE A 18 -9.95 7.40 -18.20
CA PHE A 18 -9.75 7.82 -16.80
C PHE A 18 -9.42 6.63 -15.90
N ALA A 19 -10.16 5.52 -16.04
CA ALA A 19 -9.86 4.31 -15.29
C ALA A 19 -8.45 3.76 -15.58
N LEU A 20 -7.98 3.89 -16.83
CA LEU A 20 -6.62 3.49 -17.21
C LEU A 20 -5.56 4.39 -16.55
N ILE A 21 -5.79 5.72 -16.53
CA ILE A 21 -4.87 6.70 -15.91
C ILE A 21 -4.79 6.49 -14.39
N PHE A 22 -5.93 6.40 -13.70
CA PHE A 22 -5.96 6.19 -12.26
C PHE A 22 -5.34 4.86 -11.85
N ASN A 23 -5.57 3.79 -12.62
CA ASN A 23 -4.93 2.51 -12.41
C ASN A 23 -3.41 2.61 -12.58
N LEU A 24 -2.94 3.26 -13.65
CA LEU A 24 -1.50 3.48 -13.88
C LEU A 24 -0.84 4.22 -12.70
N VAL A 25 -1.45 5.32 -12.25
CA VAL A 25 -0.97 6.07 -11.08
C VAL A 25 -0.96 5.20 -9.83
N SER A 26 -2.01 4.38 -9.63
CA SER A 26 -2.10 3.46 -8.50
C SER A 26 -0.97 2.44 -8.49
N ILE A 27 -0.61 1.87 -9.65
CA ILE A 27 0.51 0.92 -9.78
C ILE A 27 1.81 1.58 -9.32
N PHE A 28 2.11 2.79 -9.81
CA PHE A 28 3.32 3.52 -9.40
C PHE A 28 3.35 3.80 -7.90
N LEU A 29 2.23 4.25 -7.33
CA LEU A 29 2.13 4.51 -5.89
C LEU A 29 2.38 3.24 -5.06
N LEU A 30 1.79 2.11 -5.45
CA LEU A 30 1.97 0.83 -4.74
C LEU A 30 3.41 0.30 -4.86
N VAL A 31 4.03 0.41 -6.04
CA VAL A 31 5.42 -0.02 -6.26
C VAL A 31 6.39 0.85 -5.45
N PHE A 32 6.23 2.17 -5.47
CA PHE A 32 7.06 3.06 -4.64
C PHE A 32 6.84 2.86 -3.15
N LEU A 33 5.63 2.48 -2.73
CA LEU A 33 5.35 2.11 -1.35
C LEU A 33 6.07 0.80 -0.97
N LEU A 34 6.11 -0.19 -1.88
CA LEU A 34 6.76 -1.48 -1.65
C LEU A 34 8.28 -1.37 -1.55
N VAL A 35 8.89 -0.60 -2.47
CA VAL A 35 10.35 -0.38 -2.57
C VAL A 35 10.83 0.74 -1.62
N GLY A 36 9.89 1.38 -0.92
CA GLY A 36 10.20 2.40 0.08
C GLY A 36 11.16 1.86 1.15
N CYS A 37 12.21 2.63 1.45
CA CYS A 37 13.23 2.28 2.43
C CYS A 37 14.02 0.99 2.09
N TYR A 38 14.16 0.66 0.80
CA TYR A 38 15.03 -0.44 0.33
C TYR A 38 16.45 0.03 -0.02
N ASN A 39 16.57 1.25 -0.57
CA ASN A 39 17.82 1.87 -0.98
C ASN A 39 17.88 3.32 -0.45
N HIS A 40 19.08 3.90 -0.39
CA HIS A 40 19.30 5.28 0.05
C HIS A 40 18.42 6.29 -0.73
N SER A 41 18.28 6.15 -2.05
CA SER A 41 17.43 7.05 -2.85
C SER A 41 15.95 7.06 -2.44
N ASN A 42 15.47 6.00 -1.79
CA ASN A 42 14.07 5.81 -1.41
C ASN A 42 13.85 5.87 0.12
N GLU A 43 14.83 6.36 0.89
CA GLU A 43 14.76 6.44 2.36
C GLU A 43 13.63 7.35 2.87
N SER A 44 13.20 8.32 2.05
CA SER A 44 12.15 9.28 2.41
C SER A 44 10.77 8.63 2.46
N THR A 45 10.61 7.46 1.83
CA THR A 45 9.40 6.66 1.82
C THR A 45 9.54 5.54 2.85
N PHE A 46 9.33 5.88 4.12
CA PHE A 46 9.34 4.93 5.24
C PHE A 46 7.95 4.82 5.88
N LEU A 47 7.67 3.71 6.56
CA LEU A 47 6.43 3.51 7.33
C LEU A 47 6.56 4.12 8.73
N VAL A 48 7.66 3.76 9.41
CA VAL A 48 7.95 4.14 10.80
C VAL A 48 9.42 4.52 10.93
N LYS A 49 9.70 5.59 11.67
CA LYS A 49 11.04 6.01 12.08
C LYS A 49 11.18 5.86 13.59
N TYR A 50 12.27 5.24 14.03
CA TYR A 50 12.67 5.08 15.42
C TYR A 50 13.93 5.91 15.68
N THR A 51 13.96 6.63 16.79
CA THR A 51 15.15 7.33 17.30
C THR A 51 15.19 7.19 18.81
N PHE A 52 16.38 7.32 19.40
CA PHE A 52 16.45 7.59 20.83
C PHE A 52 15.89 8.98 21.14
N ASN A 53 15.47 9.18 22.39
CA ASN A 53 14.92 10.44 22.86
C ASN A 53 15.93 11.13 23.77
N ASP A 54 16.48 12.24 23.29
CA ASP A 54 17.48 13.03 24.00
C ASP A 54 16.94 13.64 25.30
N ASN A 55 15.61 13.81 25.38
CA ASN A 55 14.93 14.32 26.58
C ASN A 55 14.61 13.23 27.60
N SER A 56 14.94 11.97 27.32
CA SER A 56 14.71 10.88 28.26
C SER A 56 15.71 10.95 29.41
N PRO A 57 15.30 10.71 30.68
CA PRO A 57 16.25 10.63 31.80
C PRO A 57 17.29 9.51 31.61
N PHE A 58 17.02 8.54 30.72
CA PHE A 58 17.91 7.45 30.40
C PHE A 58 18.91 7.77 29.28
N TYR A 59 18.79 8.90 28.57
CA TYR A 59 19.65 9.22 27.43
C TYR A 59 21.13 9.29 27.82
N SER A 60 21.45 9.95 28.94
CA SER A 60 22.83 10.03 29.46
C SER A 60 23.44 8.67 29.82
N ILE A 61 22.61 7.66 30.12
CA ILE A 61 23.07 6.29 30.40
C ILE A 61 23.36 5.56 29.08
N ILE A 62 22.55 5.83 28.05
CA ILE A 62 22.69 5.27 26.70
C ILE A 62 23.95 5.81 26.03
N GLU A 63 24.14 7.13 26.05
CA GLU A 63 25.33 7.82 25.56
C GLU A 63 26.60 7.23 26.20
N LYS A 64 26.65 7.17 27.54
CA LYS A 64 27.76 6.55 28.28
C LYS A 64 27.97 5.06 28.00
N SER A 65 26.92 4.34 27.60
CA SER A 65 27.05 2.94 27.21
C SER A 65 27.78 2.79 25.88
N TYR A 66 27.56 3.72 24.96
CA TYR A 66 28.18 3.75 23.64
C TYR A 66 29.58 4.38 23.62
N GLU A 67 29.88 5.29 24.56
CA GLU A 67 31.23 5.84 24.78
C GLU A 67 32.26 4.81 25.27
N LYS A 68 31.82 3.68 25.85
CA LYS A 68 32.72 2.65 26.39
C LYS A 68 33.60 1.96 25.34
N SER A 69 33.20 1.99 24.08
CA SER A 69 34.00 1.47 22.98
C SER A 69 34.19 2.53 21.91
N ASN A 70 35.45 2.75 21.49
CA ASN A 70 35.79 3.65 20.39
C ASN A 70 35.10 3.28 19.07
N THR A 71 34.61 2.03 18.94
CA THR A 71 33.88 1.58 17.75
C THR A 71 32.41 1.95 17.78
N THR A 72 31.81 2.18 18.96
CA THR A 72 30.36 2.39 19.11
C THR A 72 29.96 3.84 19.43
N LEU A 73 30.94 4.75 19.50
CA LEU A 73 30.71 6.14 19.83
C LEU A 73 29.86 6.84 18.76
N GLY A 74 28.77 7.49 19.17
CA GLY A 74 27.83 8.18 18.26
C GLY A 74 26.65 7.33 17.79
N LEU A 75 26.51 6.07 18.23
CA LEU A 75 25.36 5.23 17.86
C LEU A 75 24.04 5.65 18.53
N GLU A 76 24.10 6.52 19.54
CA GLU A 76 22.94 7.10 20.22
C GLU A 76 22.09 8.04 19.33
N ASP A 77 22.67 8.67 18.30
CA ASP A 77 21.94 9.55 17.36
C ASP A 77 21.44 8.83 16.09
N VAL A 78 21.51 7.50 16.09
CA VAL A 78 21.12 6.70 14.93
C VAL A 78 19.62 6.78 14.67
N THR A 79 19.26 7.02 13.42
CA THR A 79 17.88 7.02 12.95
C THR A 79 17.58 5.71 12.22
N ILE A 80 16.59 4.95 12.69
CA ILE A 80 16.18 3.71 12.03
C ILE A 80 14.84 3.92 11.35
N ARG A 81 14.79 3.69 10.04
CA ARG A 81 13.57 3.76 9.22
C ARG A 81 13.18 2.37 8.75
N SER A 82 11.91 2.02 8.92
CA SER A 82 11.36 0.73 8.49
C SER A 82 10.45 0.92 7.28
N GLY A 83 10.69 0.15 6.22
CA GLY A 83 9.81 -0.03 5.05
C GLY A 83 9.16 -1.41 5.01
N TYR A 84 8.51 -1.73 3.89
CA TYR A 84 7.88 -3.04 3.65
C TYR A 84 8.92 -4.14 3.36
N MET A 85 9.95 -3.81 2.57
CA MET A 85 10.98 -4.75 2.09
C MET A 85 12.33 -4.63 2.79
N GLY A 86 12.56 -3.53 3.50
CA GLY A 86 13.86 -3.25 4.09
C GLY A 86 13.78 -2.29 5.27
N VAL A 87 14.91 -2.16 5.94
CA VAL A 87 15.14 -1.24 7.04
C VAL A 87 16.40 -0.45 6.70
N CYS A 88 16.33 0.88 6.72
CA CYS A 88 17.48 1.75 6.54
C CYS A 88 17.86 2.38 7.88
N ILE A 89 19.16 2.56 8.08
CA ILE A 89 19.75 3.12 9.27
C ILE A 89 20.57 4.32 8.82
N ASP A 90 20.21 5.51 9.28
CA ASP A 90 20.88 6.78 8.99
C ASP A 90 21.69 7.27 10.20
N ASN A 91 22.54 8.27 9.97
CA ASN A 91 23.42 8.89 10.96
C ASN A 91 24.42 7.90 11.56
N ILE A 92 24.94 6.98 10.76
CA ILE A 92 25.98 6.06 11.22
C ILE A 92 27.32 6.81 11.29
N PRO A 93 28.00 6.80 12.46
CA PRO A 93 29.25 7.53 12.62
C PRO A 93 30.38 6.94 11.75
N SER A 94 31.26 7.80 11.25
CA SER A 94 32.38 7.43 10.36
C SER A 94 33.36 6.44 10.96
N GLN A 95 33.50 6.45 12.27
CA GLN A 95 34.32 5.53 13.05
C GLN A 95 33.79 4.09 12.94
N TYR A 96 32.47 3.92 12.93
CA TYR A 96 31.82 2.61 12.78
C TYR A 96 31.97 2.05 11.35
N SER A 97 31.86 2.92 10.35
CA SER A 97 32.02 2.54 8.93
C SER A 97 33.46 2.13 8.59
N ALA A 98 34.46 2.78 9.20
CA ALA A 98 35.86 2.42 9.07
C ALA A 98 36.17 1.06 9.71
N TYR A 99 35.54 0.75 10.85
CA TYR A 99 35.74 -0.52 11.56
C TYR A 99 35.19 -1.73 10.79
N ASN A 100 34.08 -1.56 10.06
CA ASN A 100 33.43 -2.66 9.33
C ASN A 100 33.94 -2.84 7.89
N ASN A 101 35.10 -2.27 7.53
CA ASN A 101 35.68 -2.35 6.17
C ASN A 101 34.68 -1.99 5.07
N MET A 102 33.80 -1.01 5.31
CA MET A 102 32.93 -0.51 4.25
C MET A 102 33.78 0.26 3.24
N THR A 103 33.87 -0.27 2.03
CA THR A 103 34.65 0.32 0.91
C THR A 103 34.12 1.68 0.45
N THR A 104 32.95 2.09 0.94
CA THR A 104 32.38 3.42 0.69
C THR A 104 31.72 3.91 1.97
N PHE A 105 32.19 5.05 2.49
CA PHE A 105 31.54 5.70 3.62
C PHE A 105 30.12 6.12 3.20
N SER A 106 29.12 5.51 3.83
CA SER A 106 27.73 5.92 3.69
C SER A 106 27.17 6.17 5.08
N ASN A 107 26.64 7.38 5.30
CA ASN A 107 25.90 7.72 6.52
C ASN A 107 24.62 6.90 6.69
N THR A 108 24.20 6.22 5.62
CA THR A 108 22.98 5.43 5.54
C THR A 108 23.27 4.04 5.00
N ILE A 109 22.87 3.01 5.75
CA ILE A 109 22.94 1.61 5.31
C ILE A 109 21.53 1.02 5.30
N CYS A 110 21.15 0.37 4.20
CA CYS A 110 19.86 -0.30 4.06
C CYS A 110 20.04 -1.82 4.01
N TYR A 111 19.26 -2.52 4.82
CA TYR A 111 19.27 -3.98 4.91
C TYR A 111 17.97 -4.57 4.38
N PRO A 112 18.04 -5.70 3.65
CA PRO A 112 16.84 -6.45 3.29
C PRO A 112 16.22 -7.08 4.53
N ARG A 113 14.89 -7.17 4.54
CA ARG A 113 14.07 -7.68 5.65
C ARG A 113 14.53 -9.01 6.27
N LYS A 114 15.13 -9.93 5.52
CA LYS A 114 15.30 -11.34 5.93
C LYS A 114 16.51 -11.64 6.82
N ASP A 115 17.49 -10.76 6.97
CA ASP A 115 18.76 -11.12 7.63
C ASP A 115 19.32 -10.02 8.56
N LEU A 116 18.46 -9.30 9.28
CA LEU A 116 18.93 -8.25 10.20
C LEU A 116 19.73 -8.80 11.39
N SER A 117 19.44 -10.01 11.86
CA SER A 117 20.09 -10.59 13.05
C SER A 117 21.54 -11.03 12.85
N SER A 118 21.99 -11.20 11.60
CA SER A 118 23.38 -11.54 11.26
C SER A 118 24.27 -10.33 11.04
N VAL A 119 23.70 -9.12 11.04
CA VAL A 119 24.45 -7.88 10.82
C VAL A 119 25.19 -7.50 12.11
N PRO A 120 26.49 -7.13 12.06
CA PRO A 120 27.24 -6.68 13.24
C PRO A 120 26.54 -5.52 13.97
N LEU A 121 26.00 -4.58 13.20
CA LEU A 121 25.22 -3.43 13.68
C LEU A 121 23.98 -3.83 14.50
N TYR A 122 23.40 -5.01 14.28
CA TYR A 122 22.29 -5.50 15.12
C TYR A 122 22.75 -5.84 16.53
N LYS A 123 23.96 -6.39 16.70
CA LYS A 123 24.53 -6.69 18.01
C LYS A 123 25.08 -5.43 18.67
N ASP A 124 25.61 -4.49 17.89
CA ASP A 124 26.20 -3.25 18.41
C ASP A 124 25.15 -2.23 18.86
N LEU A 125 23.93 -2.25 18.29
CA LEU A 125 22.78 -1.45 18.78
C LEU A 125 22.04 -2.10 19.97
N GLU A 126 22.54 -3.21 20.49
CA GLU A 126 21.95 -3.87 21.65
C GLU A 126 22.40 -3.17 22.94
N ILE A 127 21.49 -2.40 23.56
CA ILE A 127 21.75 -1.80 24.86
C ILE A 127 21.31 -2.79 25.94
N GLN A 128 22.27 -3.35 26.65
CA GLN A 128 21.98 -4.09 27.88
C GLN A 128 21.77 -3.08 29.01
N ILE A 129 20.50 -2.79 29.30
CA ILE A 129 20.15 -2.01 30.49
C ILE A 129 20.22 -2.97 31.67
N SER A 130 21.42 -3.11 32.23
CA SER A 130 21.60 -3.75 33.52
C SER A 130 20.96 -2.86 34.56
N ASN A 131 19.91 -3.36 35.22
CA ASN A 131 19.26 -2.66 36.32
C ASN A 131 20.32 -2.31 37.37
N ILE A 132 20.64 -1.02 37.52
CA ILE A 132 21.50 -0.50 38.58
C ILE A 132 20.63 -0.43 39.83
N ALA A 133 20.34 -1.60 40.40
CA ALA A 133 19.74 -1.70 41.71
C ALA A 133 20.44 -2.81 42.50
N SER A 134 21.13 -2.36 43.54
CA SER A 134 21.61 -3.08 44.72
C SER A 134 22.67 -4.16 44.53
N SER A 135 23.87 -3.79 44.99
CA SER A 135 24.84 -4.65 45.67
C SER A 135 24.16 -5.85 46.36
N GLY A 136 24.31 -7.04 45.79
CA GLY A 136 23.95 -8.29 46.45
C GLY A 136 22.62 -8.93 46.02
N SER A 137 22.55 -9.50 44.81
CA SER A 137 21.83 -10.78 44.60
C SER A 137 22.13 -11.34 43.19
N LYS A 138 22.52 -12.61 43.16
CA LYS A 138 22.91 -13.37 41.96
C LYS A 138 21.69 -13.81 41.16
N SER A 139 21.12 -12.91 40.36
CA SER A 139 20.30 -13.22 39.17
C SER A 139 19.80 -11.92 38.56
N GLN A 140 20.71 -11.20 37.91
CA GLN A 140 20.43 -9.93 37.25
C GLN A 140 19.79 -10.24 35.88
N SER A 141 18.47 -10.10 35.77
CA SER A 141 17.79 -10.13 34.47
C SER A 141 18.15 -8.86 33.71
N SER A 142 19.09 -8.95 32.76
CA SER A 142 19.40 -7.85 31.86
C SER A 142 18.22 -7.60 30.92
N VAL A 143 17.66 -6.39 30.96
CA VAL A 143 16.65 -5.99 29.98
C VAL A 143 17.40 -5.50 28.75
N ILE A 144 17.37 -6.33 27.71
CA ILE A 144 18.03 -6.06 26.43
C ILE A 144 17.10 -5.17 25.59
N LEU A 145 17.47 -3.90 25.43
CA LEU A 145 16.78 -2.95 24.56
C LEU A 145 17.53 -2.86 23.22
N ASN A 146 16.91 -3.36 22.15
CA ASN A 146 17.45 -3.26 20.80
C ASN A 146 16.42 -2.59 19.88
N ILE A 147 16.71 -1.33 19.52
CA ILE A 147 15.85 -0.50 18.67
C ILE A 147 15.75 -1.07 17.24
N LEU A 148 16.79 -1.77 16.76
CA LEU A 148 16.78 -2.42 15.45
C LEU A 148 15.93 -3.70 15.46
N LYS A 149 15.93 -4.45 16.56
CA LYS A 149 15.00 -5.57 16.77
C LYS A 149 13.55 -5.10 16.74
N LEU A 150 13.26 -3.91 17.27
CA LEU A 150 11.92 -3.35 17.22
C LEU A 150 11.50 -2.94 15.79
N ALA A 151 12.43 -2.35 15.03
CA ALA A 151 12.22 -2.09 13.60
C ALA A 151 12.02 -3.40 12.81
N GLN A 152 12.76 -4.46 13.14
CA GLN A 152 12.58 -5.78 12.53
C GLN A 152 11.24 -6.40 12.90
N ILE A 153 10.81 -6.39 14.17
CA ILE A 153 9.49 -6.93 14.56
C ILE A 153 8.36 -6.18 13.86
N THR A 154 8.47 -4.86 13.74
CA THR A 154 7.43 -4.05 13.09
C THR A 154 7.41 -4.22 11.57
N SER A 155 8.57 -4.32 10.92
CA SER A 155 8.64 -4.69 9.51
C SER A 155 8.18 -6.14 9.28
N VAL A 156 8.67 -7.11 10.07
CA VAL A 156 8.50 -8.54 9.81
C VAL A 156 7.13 -9.06 10.27
N ASN A 157 6.73 -8.75 11.49
CA ASN A 157 5.55 -9.37 12.12
C ASN A 157 4.31 -8.48 12.09
N VAL A 158 4.46 -7.15 12.00
CA VAL A 158 3.32 -6.23 12.00
C VAL A 158 2.90 -5.85 10.58
N VAL A 159 3.85 -5.58 9.68
CA VAL A 159 3.57 -5.12 8.31
C VAL A 159 3.95 -6.19 7.28
N HIS A 160 2.99 -7.02 6.87
CA HIS A 160 3.24 -8.06 5.87
C HIS A 160 3.22 -7.51 4.43
N PRO A 161 4.35 -7.59 3.67
CA PRO A 161 4.45 -7.06 2.31
C PRO A 161 3.72 -7.92 1.29
N TYR A 162 3.41 -9.16 1.61
CA TYR A 162 2.76 -10.09 0.69
C TYR A 162 1.38 -9.57 0.24
N VAL A 163 0.63 -8.93 1.14
CA VAL A 163 -0.67 -8.31 0.79
C VAL A 163 -0.48 -7.19 -0.24
N LEU A 164 0.54 -6.35 -0.06
CA LEU A 164 0.89 -5.28 -1.00
C LEU A 164 1.39 -5.85 -2.35
N MET A 165 2.22 -6.90 -2.33
CA MET A 165 2.67 -7.59 -3.55
C MET A 165 1.51 -8.19 -4.34
N THR A 166 0.58 -8.86 -3.67
CA THR A 166 -0.62 -9.41 -4.31
C THR A 166 -1.49 -8.31 -4.91
N ALA A 167 -1.66 -7.18 -4.20
CA ALA A 167 -2.39 -6.02 -4.71
C ALA A 167 -1.72 -5.42 -5.96
N ILE A 168 -0.39 -5.33 -6.02
CA ILE A 168 0.35 -4.86 -7.20
C ILE A 168 0.11 -5.79 -8.40
N ILE A 169 0.24 -7.11 -8.21
CA ILE A 169 0.03 -8.07 -9.30
C ILE A 169 -1.40 -7.97 -9.84
N LEU A 170 -2.40 -7.90 -8.96
CA LEU A 170 -3.79 -7.80 -9.36
C LEU A 170 -4.12 -6.44 -10.02
N THR A 171 -3.52 -5.34 -9.59
CA THR A 171 -3.72 -4.02 -10.21
C THR A 171 -3.10 -3.95 -11.61
N ILE A 172 -1.90 -4.53 -11.80
CA ILE A 172 -1.29 -4.70 -13.14
C ILE A 172 -2.18 -5.55 -14.04
N LEU A 173 -2.70 -6.67 -13.52
CA LEU A 173 -3.65 -7.52 -14.25
C LEU A 173 -4.91 -6.73 -14.66
N MET A 174 -5.45 -5.92 -13.74
CA MET A 174 -6.59 -5.03 -14.00
C MET A 174 -6.27 -4.01 -15.10
N PHE A 175 -5.07 -3.44 -15.11
CA PHE A 175 -4.61 -2.52 -16.15
C PHE A 175 -4.59 -3.17 -17.53
N LEU A 176 -4.04 -4.38 -17.64
CA LEU A 176 -3.99 -5.14 -18.90
C LEU A 176 -5.40 -5.45 -19.42
N PHE A 177 -6.34 -5.81 -18.55
CA PHE A 177 -7.73 -6.06 -18.95
C PHE A 177 -8.47 -4.79 -19.37
N ILE A 178 -8.24 -3.66 -18.69
CA ILE A 178 -8.80 -2.36 -19.11
C ILE A 178 -8.27 -1.98 -20.50
N LEU A 179 -6.97 -2.17 -20.75
CA LEU A 179 -6.35 -1.91 -22.05
C LEU A 179 -6.98 -2.80 -23.14
N TYR A 180 -7.08 -4.11 -22.87
CA TYR A 180 -7.71 -5.07 -23.79
C TYR A 180 -9.15 -4.67 -24.16
N VAL A 181 -9.96 -4.29 -23.18
CA VAL A 181 -11.38 -3.93 -23.37
C VAL A 181 -11.56 -2.56 -24.05
N THR A 182 -10.52 -1.73 -24.07
CA THR A 182 -10.53 -0.40 -24.71
C THR A 182 -10.32 -0.49 -26.22
N VAL A 183 -9.56 -1.48 -26.71
CA VAL A 183 -9.34 -1.68 -28.15
C VAL A 183 -10.65 -2.13 -28.83
N PRO A 184 -11.11 -1.45 -29.90
CA PRO A 184 -12.30 -1.86 -30.64
C PRO A 184 -12.03 -3.14 -31.46
N LYS A 185 -13.08 -3.97 -31.67
CA LYS A 185 -13.10 -5.18 -32.54
C LYS A 185 -12.37 -6.44 -32.04
N LEU A 186 -12.08 -6.57 -30.74
CA LEU A 186 -11.53 -7.82 -30.19
C LEU A 186 -12.62 -8.85 -29.83
N PRO A 187 -12.37 -10.16 -30.07
CA PRO A 187 -13.28 -11.23 -29.65
C PRO A 187 -13.36 -11.32 -28.11
N PHE A 188 -14.41 -11.94 -27.56
CA PHE A 188 -14.60 -12.18 -26.11
C PHE A 188 -14.71 -10.95 -25.18
N LYS A 189 -14.90 -9.74 -25.72
CA LYS A 189 -14.99 -8.50 -24.93
C LYS A 189 -16.02 -8.55 -23.78
N LEU A 190 -17.17 -9.18 -23.98
CA LEU A 190 -18.21 -9.33 -22.95
C LEU A 190 -17.75 -10.17 -21.75
N VAL A 191 -17.02 -11.27 -22.01
CA VAL A 191 -16.50 -12.15 -20.97
C VAL A 191 -15.43 -11.43 -20.15
N VAL A 192 -14.50 -10.76 -20.83
CA VAL A 192 -13.44 -9.98 -20.17
C VAL A 192 -14.02 -8.83 -19.35
N ASN A 193 -15.04 -8.12 -19.85
CA ASN A 193 -15.69 -7.05 -19.11
C ASN A 193 -16.41 -7.56 -17.85
N ARG A 194 -17.04 -8.74 -17.93
CA ARG A 194 -17.68 -9.39 -16.76
C ARG A 194 -16.63 -9.82 -15.73
N PHE A 195 -15.52 -10.40 -16.17
CA PHE A 195 -14.40 -10.75 -15.29
C PHE A 195 -13.81 -9.51 -14.61
N LEU A 196 -13.56 -8.45 -15.38
CA LEU A 196 -13.03 -7.18 -14.88
C LEU A 196 -13.93 -6.56 -13.81
N LEU A 197 -15.25 -6.66 -13.98
CA LEU A 197 -16.24 -6.15 -13.01
C LEU A 197 -16.23 -6.93 -11.69
N PHE A 198 -15.93 -8.23 -11.72
CA PHE A 198 -15.73 -9.02 -10.50
C PHE A 198 -14.35 -8.79 -9.87
N LEU A 199 -13.33 -8.59 -10.70
CA LEU A 199 -11.95 -8.38 -10.24
C LEU A 199 -11.81 -7.04 -9.48
N SER A 200 -12.45 -5.96 -9.96
CA SER A 200 -12.27 -4.63 -9.36
C SER A 200 -12.69 -4.53 -7.88
N PRO A 201 -13.86 -5.03 -7.41
CA PRO A 201 -14.20 -4.99 -5.99
C PRO A 201 -13.28 -5.88 -5.15
N ILE A 202 -12.82 -7.01 -5.68
CA ILE A 202 -11.87 -7.90 -4.98
C ILE A 202 -10.55 -7.15 -4.71
N ILE A 203 -10.05 -6.41 -5.71
CA ILE A 203 -8.83 -5.60 -5.54
C ILE A 203 -9.04 -4.49 -4.51
N VAL A 204 -10.17 -3.78 -4.55
CA VAL A 204 -10.52 -2.75 -3.56
C VAL A 204 -10.53 -3.35 -2.15
N LEU A 205 -11.10 -4.53 -1.97
CA LEU A 205 -11.15 -5.20 -0.66
C LEU A 205 -9.75 -5.62 -0.18
N ILE A 206 -8.97 -6.32 -1.02
CA ILE A 206 -7.62 -6.78 -0.65
C ILE A 206 -6.73 -5.59 -0.29
N TRP A 207 -6.72 -4.55 -1.13
CA TRP A 207 -5.88 -3.39 -0.88
C TRP A 207 -6.42 -2.51 0.25
N GLY A 208 -7.75 -2.38 0.39
CA GLY A 208 -8.36 -1.67 1.52
C GLY A 208 -7.99 -2.29 2.86
N ILE A 209 -8.02 -3.63 2.96
CA ILE A 209 -7.55 -4.35 4.15
C ILE A 209 -6.06 -4.09 4.38
N GLY A 210 -5.23 -4.15 3.33
CA GLY A 210 -3.79 -3.86 3.44
C GLY A 210 -3.47 -2.44 3.92
N ALA A 211 -4.12 -1.43 3.33
CA ALA A 211 -3.96 -0.03 3.70
C ALA A 211 -4.44 0.23 5.14
N MET A 212 -5.58 -0.35 5.54
CA MET A 212 -6.12 -0.26 6.90
C MET A 212 -5.17 -0.91 7.90
N TRP A 213 -4.71 -2.14 7.62
CA TRP A 213 -3.81 -2.89 8.49
C TRP A 213 -2.50 -2.14 8.75
N THR A 214 -1.92 -1.57 7.68
CA THR A 214 -0.67 -0.82 7.79
C THR A 214 -0.85 0.51 8.53
N HIS A 215 -1.96 1.20 8.32
CA HIS A 215 -2.30 2.39 9.10
C HIS A 215 -2.44 2.09 10.60
N VAL A 216 -3.16 1.01 10.94
CA VAL A 216 -3.32 0.57 12.34
C VAL A 216 -1.98 0.15 12.93
N GLY A 217 -1.17 -0.63 12.21
CA GLY A 217 0.16 -1.06 12.64
C GLY A 217 1.09 0.13 12.93
N ILE A 218 1.16 1.11 12.04
CA ILE A 218 1.95 2.33 12.25
C ILE A 218 1.45 3.12 13.46
N ASN A 219 0.13 3.28 13.60
CA ASN A 219 -0.44 4.03 14.71
C ASN A 219 -0.24 3.33 16.06
N ALA A 220 -0.31 1.99 16.07
CA ALA A 220 0.00 1.17 17.23
C ALA A 220 1.47 1.35 17.63
N SER A 221 2.41 1.21 16.70
CA SER A 221 3.84 1.44 16.98
C SER A 221 4.11 2.85 17.50
N TYR A 222 3.48 3.86 16.92
CA TYR A 222 3.63 5.25 17.35
C TYR A 222 3.18 5.51 18.79
N ARG A 223 2.11 4.84 19.26
CA ARG A 223 1.56 5.06 20.60
C ARG A 223 2.13 4.10 21.64
N LEU A 224 2.30 2.83 21.28
CA LEU A 224 2.69 1.77 22.22
C LEU A 224 4.19 1.78 22.50
N VAL A 225 5.03 2.01 21.49
CA VAL A 225 6.49 1.90 21.67
C VAL A 225 7.04 2.96 22.63
N PRO A 226 6.71 4.26 22.51
CA PRO A 226 7.19 5.25 23.48
C PRO A 226 6.70 4.95 24.90
N SER A 227 5.42 4.60 25.06
CA SER A 227 4.86 4.27 26.37
C SER A 227 5.46 3.01 26.99
N ALA A 228 5.69 1.96 26.20
CA ALA A 228 6.29 0.71 26.66
C ALA A 228 7.79 0.82 26.95
N SER A 229 8.49 1.74 26.26
CA SER A 229 9.92 1.99 26.45
C SER A 229 10.21 3.11 27.47
N MET A 230 9.23 3.53 28.28
CA MET A 230 9.39 4.65 29.23
C MET A 230 9.91 5.94 28.57
N ASN A 231 9.47 6.22 27.34
CA ASN A 231 9.91 7.33 26.49
C ASN A 231 11.41 7.34 26.13
N ILE A 232 12.11 6.21 26.24
CA ILE A 232 13.48 6.06 25.75
C ILE A 232 13.54 6.12 24.22
N ILE A 233 12.54 5.52 23.55
CA ILE A 233 12.47 5.48 22.08
C ILE A 233 11.35 6.39 21.61
N THR A 234 11.69 7.34 20.73
CA THR A 234 10.71 8.15 20.00
C THR A 234 10.38 7.49 18.68
N VAL A 235 9.08 7.45 18.36
CA VAL A 235 8.58 6.91 17.10
C VAL A 235 7.93 8.01 16.28
N LYS A 236 8.23 8.09 14.99
CA LYS A 236 7.61 9.02 14.03
C LYS A 236 6.95 8.25 12.88
N LYS A 237 5.76 8.68 12.49
CA LYS A 237 5.00 8.10 11.37
C LYS A 237 5.50 8.64 10.04
N GLY A 238 5.64 7.77 9.05
CA GLY A 238 5.95 8.17 7.69
C GLY A 238 4.74 8.75 6.95
N LYS A 239 4.65 10.08 6.89
CA LYS A 239 3.53 10.78 6.22
C LYS A 239 3.45 10.43 4.72
N LYS A 240 4.60 10.36 4.04
CA LYS A 240 4.69 10.07 2.60
C LYS A 240 4.13 8.69 2.25
N ALA A 241 4.56 7.65 2.97
CA ALA A 241 4.06 6.29 2.78
C ALA A 241 2.55 6.18 3.08
N ALA A 242 2.08 6.83 4.15
CA ALA A 242 0.66 6.87 4.47
C ALA A 242 -0.17 7.54 3.36
N THR A 243 0.30 8.66 2.81
CA THR A 243 -0.37 9.31 1.67
C THR A 243 -0.40 8.41 0.44
N MET A 244 0.72 7.78 0.08
CA MET A 244 0.77 6.87 -1.08
C MET A 244 -0.23 5.72 -0.95
N ALA A 245 -0.35 5.14 0.25
CA ALA A 245 -1.29 4.04 0.50
C ALA A 245 -2.75 4.48 0.34
N TRP A 246 -3.14 5.60 0.98
CA TRP A 246 -4.52 6.09 0.94
C TRP A 246 -4.93 6.64 -0.43
N PHE A 247 -4.02 7.34 -1.14
CA PHE A 247 -4.30 7.82 -2.49
C PHE A 247 -4.44 6.66 -3.49
N SER A 248 -3.56 5.65 -3.39
CA SER A 248 -3.70 4.43 -4.19
C SER A 248 -5.04 3.73 -3.93
N PHE A 249 -5.45 3.62 -2.67
CA PHE A 249 -6.76 3.06 -2.31
C PHE A 249 -7.92 3.86 -2.93
N ALA A 250 -7.88 5.19 -2.83
CA ALA A 250 -8.91 6.06 -3.39
C ALA A 250 -9.01 5.91 -4.92
N PHE A 251 -7.88 5.83 -5.63
CA PHE A 251 -7.88 5.64 -7.08
C PHE A 251 -8.42 4.27 -7.50
N VAL A 252 -8.04 3.19 -6.82
CA VAL A 252 -8.59 1.85 -7.09
C VAL A 252 -10.10 1.79 -6.80
N LEU A 253 -10.59 2.51 -5.78
CA LEU A 253 -12.02 2.64 -5.49
C LEU A 253 -12.76 3.43 -6.57
N LEU A 254 -12.17 4.53 -7.05
CA LEU A 254 -12.71 5.32 -8.16
C LEU A 254 -12.76 4.47 -9.44
N ASP A 255 -11.73 3.68 -9.74
CA ASP A 255 -11.70 2.77 -10.89
C ASP A 255 -12.83 1.75 -10.81
N SER A 256 -13.01 1.14 -9.64
CA SER A 256 -14.12 0.22 -9.41
C SER A 256 -15.47 0.89 -9.66
N SER A 257 -15.67 2.10 -9.13
CA SER A 257 -16.91 2.86 -9.31
C SER A 257 -17.17 3.21 -10.78
N ILE A 258 -16.12 3.63 -11.52
CA ILE A 258 -16.22 3.97 -12.95
C ILE A 258 -16.61 2.73 -13.77
N LEU A 259 -15.99 1.58 -13.52
CA LEU A 259 -16.30 0.34 -14.22
C LEU A 259 -17.74 -0.11 -13.98
N TRP A 260 -18.22 0.00 -12.75
CA TRP A 260 -19.62 -0.28 -12.40
C TRP A 260 -20.60 0.68 -13.07
N LEU A 261 -20.30 1.99 -13.09
CA LEU A 261 -21.15 2.98 -13.77
C LEU A 261 -21.23 2.74 -15.28
N ILE A 262 -20.11 2.37 -15.92
CA ILE A 262 -20.09 2.00 -17.34
C ILE A 262 -20.99 0.77 -17.57
N PHE A 263 -20.87 -0.26 -16.74
CA PHE A 263 -21.68 -1.46 -16.87
C PHE A 263 -23.18 -1.19 -16.70
N LEU A 264 -23.57 -0.38 -15.71
CA LEU A 264 -24.96 0.00 -15.50
C LEU A 264 -25.50 0.83 -16.68
N ARG A 265 -24.68 1.72 -17.24
CA ARG A 265 -25.05 2.49 -18.43
C ARG A 265 -25.24 1.60 -19.65
N ASP A 266 -24.31 0.68 -19.91
CA ASP A 266 -24.37 -0.27 -21.02
C ASP A 266 -25.61 -1.20 -20.88
N ARG A 267 -25.99 -1.58 -19.65
CA ARG A 267 -27.22 -2.36 -19.41
C ARG A 267 -28.49 -1.56 -19.67
N LYS A 268 -28.50 -0.26 -19.34
CA LYS A 268 -29.65 0.63 -19.63
C LYS A 268 -29.83 0.83 -21.13
N SER A 269 -28.74 1.10 -21.87
CA SER A 269 -28.82 1.27 -23.33
C SER A 269 -29.26 0.00 -24.04
N LEU A 270 -28.79 -1.17 -23.59
CA LEU A 270 -29.26 -2.46 -24.14
C LEU A 270 -30.74 -2.70 -23.87
N LYS A 271 -31.24 -2.31 -22.69
CA LYS A 271 -32.66 -2.41 -22.38
C LYS A 271 -33.50 -1.50 -23.29
N GLU A 272 -33.08 -0.25 -23.46
CA GLU A 272 -33.74 0.68 -24.39
C GLU A 272 -33.71 0.18 -25.83
N GLU A 273 -32.61 -0.43 -26.27
CA GLU A 273 -32.51 -1.01 -27.61
C GLU A 273 -33.46 -2.20 -27.78
N ILE A 274 -33.56 -3.09 -26.78
CA ILE A 274 -34.52 -4.21 -26.77
C ILE A 274 -35.97 -3.72 -26.74
N ASP A 275 -36.28 -2.72 -25.91
CA ASP A 275 -37.63 -2.13 -25.80
C ASP A 275 -38.05 -1.41 -27.10
N ASN A 276 -37.08 -0.92 -27.89
CA ASN A 276 -37.30 -0.27 -29.18
C ASN A 276 -37.27 -1.23 -30.38
N VAL A 277 -36.90 -2.51 -30.20
CA VAL A 277 -37.14 -3.51 -31.24
C VAL A 277 -38.66 -3.68 -31.32
N PRO A 278 -39.31 -3.39 -32.46
CA PRO A 278 -40.73 -3.68 -32.61
C PRO A 278 -40.89 -5.19 -32.48
N CYS A 279 -41.31 -5.64 -31.29
CA CYS A 279 -41.92 -6.95 -31.12
C CYS A 279 -42.94 -7.08 -32.26
N ALA A 280 -42.90 -8.20 -32.98
CA ALA A 280 -43.80 -8.50 -34.09
C ALA A 280 -45.27 -8.43 -33.64
N GLN A 281 -45.80 -7.21 -33.59
CA GLN A 281 -47.13 -6.86 -33.15
C GLN A 281 -47.89 -6.54 -34.42
N ASN A 282 -48.09 -7.56 -35.28
CA ASN A 282 -49.05 -7.57 -36.38
C ASN A 282 -48.96 -8.86 -37.23
N ARG A 283 -49.32 -10.03 -36.69
CA ARG A 283 -49.73 -11.18 -37.53
C ARG A 283 -50.84 -12.06 -36.93
N TYR A 284 -51.71 -11.49 -36.10
CA TYR A 284 -53.03 -12.06 -35.85
C TYR A 284 -54.09 -10.96 -35.97
N ASN A 285 -54.30 -10.51 -37.21
CA ASN A 285 -55.55 -9.84 -37.56
C ASN A 285 -56.64 -10.91 -37.56
N TYR A 286 -57.39 -10.95 -36.47
CA TYR A 286 -58.73 -11.51 -36.44
C TYR A 286 -59.67 -10.54 -37.18
N SER A 287 -60.58 -11.10 -37.99
CA SER A 287 -61.69 -10.45 -38.72
C SER A 287 -61.38 -9.64 -39.97
N SER A 288 -61.56 -10.28 -41.13
CA SER A 288 -62.68 -9.98 -42.05
C SER A 288 -62.55 -10.86 -43.30
N SER A 289 -63.00 -12.11 -43.21
CA SER A 289 -63.27 -12.91 -44.41
C SER A 289 -64.67 -12.57 -44.89
N ASP A 290 -64.75 -11.69 -45.89
CA ASP A 290 -65.90 -11.56 -46.78
C ASP A 290 -66.10 -12.89 -47.51
N SER A 291 -67.06 -13.69 -47.04
CA SER A 291 -67.66 -14.74 -47.84
C SER A 291 -69.04 -15.08 -47.28
N SER A 292 -70.09 -14.69 -48.01
CA SER A 292 -71.33 -15.47 -48.17
C SER A 292 -72.28 -14.75 -49.13
N THR A 293 -72.15 -15.12 -50.40
CA THR A 293 -73.21 -15.02 -51.40
C THR A 293 -74.36 -15.95 -51.03
N LEU A 294 -75.60 -15.45 -51.02
CA LEU A 294 -76.78 -16.18 -51.52
C LEU A 294 -78.00 -15.25 -51.54
N HIS A 295 -78.19 -14.62 -52.71
CA HIS A 295 -79.48 -14.15 -53.16
C HIS A 295 -79.99 -15.20 -54.15
N SER A 296 -80.99 -15.99 -53.77
CA SER A 296 -81.87 -16.66 -54.72
C SER A 296 -83.31 -16.52 -54.24
N LYS A 297 -84.14 -15.93 -55.09
CA LYS A 297 -85.60 -16.00 -55.01
C LYS A 297 -86.15 -15.97 -56.43
N VAL A 298 -86.96 -17.00 -56.70
CA VAL A 298 -87.84 -17.28 -57.85
C VAL A 298 -87.15 -17.78 -59.11
#